data_AF-A0A920SFQ4-F1
#
_entry.id   AF-A0A920SFQ4-F1
#
_cell.length_a   1.000
_cell.length_b   1.000
_cell.length_c   1.000
_cell.angle_alpha   90.00
_cell.angle_beta   90.00
_cell.angle_gamma   90.00
#
_symmetry.space_group_name_H-M   'P 1'
#
loop_
_entity.id
_entity.type
_entity.pdbx_description
1 polymer ?
#
loop_
_entity_poly.entity_id
_entity_poly.type
_entity_poly.pdbx_seq_one_letter_code
_entity_poly.pdbx_strand_id
1 'polypeptide(L)'
;MVGDPSGRSAERNLLDGPTLTRNVEAVASQLRSFLRFDDDLRPGDEPALLVDNRQWTEDVGILEFLRDVGKHVTIGTMLGKGSIRARLAGDQGISFTEFSYMLLQANDFHELTFVTGVRCRSGDRTSGETSPPGST
;
A
#
# COMPACT_ATOMS: atom_id res chain seq x y z
N MET A 1 -6.32 3.63 -9.94
CA MET A 1 -6.04 5.01 -9.52
C MET A 1 -4.55 5.30 -9.37
N VAL A 2 -3.75 4.49 -8.65
CA VAL A 2 -2.28 4.53 -8.74
C VAL A 2 -1.76 3.09 -8.64
N GLY A 3 -0.67 2.74 -9.33
CA GLY A 3 -0.14 1.38 -9.36
C GLY A 3 1.22 1.25 -8.70
N ASP A 4 1.42 0.19 -7.90
CA ASP A 4 2.73 -0.13 -7.31
C ASP A 4 3.82 -0.32 -8.38
N PRO A 5 4.92 0.45 -8.35
CA PRO A 5 6.07 0.27 -9.23
C PRO A 5 6.98 -0.92 -8.84
N SER A 6 6.79 -1.52 -7.66
CA SER A 6 7.72 -2.52 -7.13
C SER A 6 7.84 -3.75 -8.04
N GLY A 7 9.06 -4.00 -8.53
CA GLY A 7 9.39 -5.17 -9.35
C GLY A 7 8.96 -5.15 -10.82
N ARG A 8 8.51 -4.01 -11.38
CA ARG A 8 8.15 -3.91 -12.81
C ARG A 8 8.92 -2.84 -13.58
N SER A 9 9.31 -3.20 -14.81
CA SER A 9 10.11 -2.38 -15.72
C SER A 9 9.32 -1.33 -16.51
N ALA A 10 7.99 -1.42 -16.54
CA ALA A 10 7.12 -0.52 -17.31
C ALA A 10 6.04 0.13 -16.44
N GLU A 11 5.69 1.38 -16.77
CA GLU A 11 4.62 2.15 -16.12
C GLU A 11 3.25 1.43 -16.30
N ARG A 12 2.41 1.43 -15.26
CA ARG A 12 1.12 0.71 -15.32
C ARG A 12 0.06 1.53 -16.05
N ASN A 13 -0.69 0.86 -16.93
CA ASN A 13 -1.91 1.41 -17.51
C ASN A 13 -2.95 1.67 -16.41
N LEU A 14 -3.53 2.88 -16.41
CA LEU A 14 -4.64 3.25 -15.54
C LEU A 14 -5.91 2.53 -16.02
N LEU A 15 -6.53 1.74 -15.14
CA LEU A 15 -7.80 1.08 -15.39
C LEU A 15 -8.97 2.05 -15.15
N ASP A 16 -10.06 1.88 -15.89
CA ASP A 16 -11.30 2.61 -15.66
C ASP A 16 -12.01 2.17 -14.36
N GLY A 17 -12.92 3.02 -13.86
CA GLY A 17 -13.67 2.78 -12.62
C GLY A 17 -14.42 1.44 -12.62
N PRO A 18 -15.22 1.12 -13.65
CA PRO A 18 -15.97 -0.14 -13.72
C PRO A 18 -15.07 -1.38 -13.67
N THR A 19 -13.94 -1.39 -14.39
CA THR A 19 -12.99 -2.50 -14.35
C THR A 19 -12.35 -2.62 -12.98
N LEU A 20 -12.04 -1.49 -12.35
CA LEU A 20 -11.43 -1.48 -11.02
C LEU A 20 -12.38 -2.06 -9.96
N THR A 21 -13.66 -1.69 -9.97
CA THR A 21 -14.68 -2.24 -9.06
C THR A 21 -14.82 -3.75 -9.25
N ARG A 22 -14.95 -4.21 -10.49
CA ARG A 22 -15.02 -5.65 -10.81
C ARG A 22 -13.80 -6.41 -10.30
N ASN A 23 -12.61 -5.84 -10.43
CA ASN A 23 -11.38 -6.46 -9.94
C ASN A 23 -11.35 -6.55 -8.40
N VAL A 24 -11.80 -5.50 -7.71
CA VAL A 24 -11.89 -5.51 -6.24
C VAL A 24 -12.84 -6.59 -5.76
N GLU A 25 -14.03 -6.70 -6.36
CA GLU A 25 -15.02 -7.74 -6.03
C GLU A 25 -14.47 -9.15 -6.26
N ALA A 26 -13.76 -9.37 -7.37
CA ALA A 26 -13.15 -10.66 -7.68
C ALA A 26 -12.08 -11.05 -6.65
N VAL A 27 -11.21 -10.11 -6.25
CA VAL A 27 -10.19 -10.34 -5.22
C VAL A 27 -10.85 -10.59 -3.87
N ALA A 28 -11.87 -9.82 -3.50
CA ALA A 28 -12.62 -10.01 -2.27
C ALA A 28 -13.24 -11.41 -2.19
N SER A 29 -13.85 -11.87 -3.28
CA SER A 29 -14.42 -13.22 -3.37
C SER A 29 -13.36 -14.31 -3.19
N GLN A 30 -12.18 -14.15 -3.80
CA GLN A 30 -11.07 -15.09 -3.62
C GLN A 30 -10.58 -15.13 -2.17
N LEU A 31 -10.39 -13.98 -1.53
CA LEU A 31 -9.96 -13.90 -0.13
C LEU A 31 -10.96 -14.54 0.84
N ARG A 32 -12.27 -14.45 0.55
CA ARG A 32 -13.33 -15.12 1.32
C ARG A 32 -13.22 -16.63 1.38
N SER A 33 -12.54 -17.26 0.42
CA SER A 33 -12.30 -18.70 0.46
C SER A 33 -11.14 -19.13 1.37
N PHE A 34 -10.19 -18.22 1.63
CA PHE A 34 -8.99 -18.50 2.44
C PHE A 34 -9.10 -18.00 3.88
N LEU A 35 -9.82 -16.91 4.11
CA LEU A 35 -9.92 -16.26 5.41
C LEU A 35 -11.27 -16.57 6.07
N ARG A 36 -11.27 -16.61 7.41
CA ARG A 36 -12.48 -16.81 8.21
C ARG A 36 -13.06 -15.46 8.59
N PHE A 37 -14.28 -15.24 8.14
CA PHE A 37 -15.12 -14.11 8.53
C PHE A 37 -16.10 -14.60 9.60
N ASP A 38 -16.84 -13.68 10.24
CA ASP A 38 -17.62 -13.87 11.47
C ASP A 38 -18.39 -15.21 11.59
N ASP A 39 -18.86 -15.74 10.46
CA ASP A 39 -19.74 -16.91 10.36
C ASP A 39 -19.09 -18.26 10.75
N ASP A 40 -17.76 -18.37 10.76
CA ASP A 40 -17.01 -19.64 10.96
C ASP A 40 -15.89 -19.55 12.03
N LEU A 41 -15.98 -18.61 12.97
CA LEU A 41 -14.96 -18.39 14.00
C LEU A 41 -14.97 -19.46 15.09
N ARG A 42 -13.78 -19.92 15.49
CA ARG A 42 -13.62 -20.75 16.69
C ARG A 42 -13.50 -19.85 17.93
N PRO A 43 -13.79 -20.38 19.14
CA PRO A 43 -13.56 -19.64 20.37
C PRO A 43 -12.10 -19.17 20.47
N GLY A 44 -11.90 -17.85 20.51
CA GLY A 44 -10.58 -17.22 20.56
C GLY A 44 -10.01 -16.75 19.22
N ASP A 45 -10.72 -16.96 18.10
CA ASP A 45 -10.35 -16.40 16.80
C ASP A 45 -10.83 -14.95 16.67
N GLU A 46 -10.05 -14.11 15.99
CA GLU A 46 -10.45 -12.76 15.56
C GLU A 46 -10.91 -12.81 14.09
N PRO A 47 -12.03 -12.17 13.73
CA PRO A 47 -12.49 -12.13 12.35
C PRO A 47 -11.51 -11.44 11.41
N ALA A 48 -11.38 -11.98 10.20
CA ALA A 48 -10.70 -11.27 9.14
C ALA A 48 -11.49 -10.02 8.73
N LEU A 49 -10.80 -8.88 8.62
CA LEU A 49 -11.37 -7.63 8.14
C LEU A 49 -10.92 -7.38 6.70
N LEU A 50 -11.88 -7.15 5.82
CA LEU A 50 -11.62 -6.67 4.47
C LEU A 50 -11.92 -5.17 4.40
N VAL A 51 -10.89 -4.39 4.11
CA VAL A 51 -10.95 -2.92 4.10
C VAL A 51 -10.45 -2.41 2.75
N ASP A 52 -11.03 -1.29 2.31
CA ASP A 52 -10.69 -0.62 1.05
C ASP A 52 -10.09 0.75 1.37
N ASN A 53 -8.87 1.01 0.88
CA ASN A 53 -8.17 2.25 1.17
C ASN A 53 -8.81 3.49 0.55
N ARG A 54 -9.76 3.32 -0.38
CA ARG A 54 -10.59 4.45 -0.85
C ARG A 54 -11.27 5.20 0.29
N GLN A 55 -11.62 4.50 1.37
CA GLN A 55 -12.28 5.08 2.55
C GLN A 55 -11.55 6.27 3.16
N TRP A 56 -10.22 6.35 3.02
CA TRP A 56 -9.40 7.44 3.55
C TRP A 56 -8.51 8.11 2.49
N THR A 57 -8.66 7.75 1.21
CA THR A 57 -7.86 8.34 0.11
C THR A 57 -8.67 9.04 -0.96
N GLU A 58 -9.97 8.72 -1.11
CA GLU A 58 -10.81 9.27 -2.19
C GLU A 58 -11.10 10.77 -2.00
N ASP A 59 -11.37 11.19 -0.77
CA ASP A 59 -11.76 12.57 -0.45
C ASP A 59 -10.58 13.47 -0.03
N VAL A 60 -9.37 12.91 0.09
CA VAL A 60 -8.19 13.68 0.53
C VAL A 60 -7.64 14.50 -0.64
N GLY A 61 -7.69 15.83 -0.50
CA GLY A 61 -7.11 16.74 -1.49
C GLY A 61 -5.59 16.60 -1.56
N ILE A 62 -5.00 16.77 -2.75
CA ILE A 62 -3.54 16.65 -2.93
C ILE A 62 -2.74 17.59 -2.02
N LEU A 63 -3.25 18.81 -1.76
CA LEU A 63 -2.60 19.76 -0.87
C LEU A 63 -2.64 19.30 0.60
N GLU A 64 -3.75 18.71 1.03
CA GLU A 64 -3.91 18.13 2.35
C GLU A 64 -3.00 16.93 2.52
N PHE A 65 -2.97 16.03 1.54
CA PHE A 65 -2.06 14.88 1.53
C PHE A 65 -0.59 15.30 1.64
N LEU A 66 -0.14 16.28 0.86
CA LEU A 66 1.24 16.77 0.94
C LEU A 66 1.55 17.45 2.28
N ARG A 67 0.57 18.16 2.85
CA ARG A 67 0.70 18.83 4.15
C ARG A 67 0.74 17.85 5.31
N ASP A 68 -0.08 16.80 5.28
CA ASP A 68 -0.29 15.94 6.42
C ASP A 68 0.52 14.66 6.36
N VAL A 69 0.75 14.10 5.18
CA VAL A 69 1.60 12.92 4.99
C VAL A 69 2.99 13.34 4.51
N GLY A 70 3.05 14.19 3.47
CA GLY A 70 4.30 14.56 2.82
C GLY A 70 5.33 15.23 3.73
N LYS A 71 4.89 16.04 4.71
CA LYS A 71 5.79 16.73 5.66
C LYS A 71 6.63 15.78 6.53
N HIS A 72 6.20 14.53 6.70
CA HIS A 72 6.85 13.56 7.57
C HIS A 72 7.92 12.74 6.86
N VAL A 73 8.06 12.88 5.54
CA VAL A 73 8.96 12.05 4.73
C VAL A 73 9.93 12.94 3.96
N THR A 74 11.22 12.67 4.12
CA THR A 74 12.24 13.36 3.31
C THR A 74 12.49 12.60 2.02
N ILE A 75 12.72 13.36 0.94
CA ILE A 75 13.09 12.77 -0.37
C ILE A 75 14.35 11.91 -0.23
N GLY A 76 15.33 12.34 0.57
CA GLY A 76 16.56 11.59 0.80
C GLY A 76 16.31 10.20 1.39
N THR A 77 15.43 10.09 2.39
CA THR A 77 15.04 8.79 2.97
C THR A 77 14.37 7.89 1.95
N MET A 78 13.53 8.45 1.08
CA MET A 78 12.90 7.68 0.01
C MET A 78 13.96 7.16 -0.96
N LEU A 79 14.82 8.04 -1.51
CA LEU A 79 15.89 7.68 -2.44
C LEU A 79 16.86 6.61 -1.90
N GLY A 80 16.98 6.49 -0.58
CA GLY A 80 17.77 5.46 0.08
C GLY A 80 17.22 4.03 -0.07
N LYS A 81 15.94 3.86 -0.42
CA LYS A 81 15.32 2.55 -0.66
C LYS A 81 15.90 1.91 -1.92
N GLY A 82 16.32 0.64 -1.84
CA GLY A 82 17.00 -0.06 -2.93
C GLY A 82 16.17 -0.11 -4.21
N SER A 83 14.85 -0.30 -4.08
CA SER A 83 13.90 -0.35 -5.19
C SER A 83 13.81 0.98 -5.97
N ILE A 84 13.87 2.12 -5.27
CA ILE A 84 13.84 3.44 -5.91
C ILE A 84 15.19 3.74 -6.56
N ARG A 85 16.28 3.49 -5.83
CA ARG A 85 17.64 3.77 -6.32
C ARG A 85 17.93 3.03 -7.62
N ALA A 86 17.54 1.76 -7.72
CA ALA A 86 17.70 0.97 -8.93
C ALA A 86 16.92 1.56 -10.12
N ARG A 87 15.76 2.17 -9.87
CA ARG A 87 14.89 2.73 -10.89
C ARG A 87 15.35 4.10 -11.38
N LEU A 88 15.84 4.95 -10.47
CA LEU A 88 16.50 6.21 -10.82
C LEU A 88 17.81 6.01 -11.60
N ALA A 89 18.50 4.89 -11.39
CA ALA A 89 19.71 4.58 -12.15
C ALA A 89 19.42 4.11 -13.59
N GLY A 90 18.16 3.81 -13.93
CA GLY A 90 17.74 3.48 -15.30
C GLY A 90 17.38 4.72 -16.12
N ASP A 91 17.45 4.61 -17.43
CA ASP A 91 17.28 5.74 -18.38
C ASP A 91 15.90 6.42 -18.33
N GLN A 92 14.87 5.74 -17.79
CA GLN A 92 13.50 6.28 -17.74
C GLN A 92 13.19 7.05 -16.45
N GLY A 93 14.02 6.96 -15.41
CA GLY A 93 13.74 7.56 -14.10
C GLY A 93 12.52 6.97 -13.39
N ILE A 94 11.89 7.75 -12.51
CA ILE A 94 10.67 7.39 -11.78
C ILE A 94 9.65 8.51 -11.90
N SER A 95 8.39 8.19 -12.20
CA SER A 95 7.34 9.21 -12.30
C SER A 95 6.90 9.67 -10.90
N PHE A 96 6.36 10.90 -10.81
CA PHE A 96 5.86 11.43 -9.54
C PHE A 96 4.74 10.57 -8.95
N THR A 97 3.92 9.97 -9.82
CA THR A 97 2.85 9.04 -9.47
C THR A 97 3.38 7.81 -8.74
N GLU A 98 4.48 7.25 -9.24
CA GLU A 98 5.15 6.07 -8.65
C GLU A 98 5.90 6.42 -7.37
N PHE A 99 6.52 7.59 -7.33
CA PHE A 99 7.15 8.12 -6.12
C PHE A 99 6.11 8.37 -5.01
N SER A 100 4.95 8.93 -5.35
CA SER A 100 3.86 9.20 -4.41
C SER A 100 3.19 7.93 -3.89
N TYR A 101 3.31 6.81 -4.61
CA TYR A 101 2.73 5.53 -4.19
C TYR A 101 3.25 5.06 -2.83
N MET A 102 4.52 5.29 -2.51
CA MET A 102 5.06 4.89 -1.20
C MET A 102 4.49 5.73 -0.06
N LEU A 103 4.18 6.99 -0.32
CA LEU A 103 3.52 7.86 0.66
C LEU A 103 2.10 7.35 0.93
N LEU A 104 1.36 6.98 -0.14
CA LEU A 104 0.04 6.35 -0.01
C LEU A 104 0.12 5.04 0.78
N GLN A 105 1.08 4.18 0.45
CA GLN A 105 1.27 2.90 1.14
C GLN A 105 1.66 3.09 2.62
N ALA A 106 2.44 4.13 2.94
CA ALA A 106 2.77 4.49 4.32
C ALA A 106 1.54 5.03 5.07
N ASN A 107 0.74 5.89 4.42
CA ASN A 107 -0.52 6.40 4.96
C ASN A 107 -1.51 5.26 5.25
N ASP A 108 -1.66 4.31 4.34
CA ASP A 108 -2.50 3.12 4.55
C ASP A 108 -2.09 2.35 5.80
N PHE A 109 -0.79 2.28 6.12
CA PHE A 109 -0.34 1.61 7.35
C PHE A 109 -0.74 2.41 8.58
N HIS A 110 -0.54 3.73 8.54
CA HIS A 110 -0.91 4.63 9.62
C HIS A 110 -2.40 4.56 9.95
N GLU A 111 -3.25 4.65 8.93
CA GLU A 111 -4.71 4.57 9.08
C GLU A 111 -5.15 3.20 9.63
N LEU A 112 -4.59 2.10 9.13
CA LEU A 112 -4.90 0.77 9.66
C LEU A 112 -4.46 0.63 11.11
N THR A 113 -3.28 1.12 11.48
CA THR A 113 -2.83 1.11 12.87
C THR A 113 -3.77 1.94 13.76
N PHE A 114 -4.23 3.09 13.28
CA PHE A 114 -5.10 3.97 14.04
C PHE A 114 -6.52 3.38 14.22
N VAL A 115 -7.13 2.88 13.14
CA VAL A 115 -8.52 2.39 13.13
C VAL A 115 -8.63 0.99 13.73
N THR A 116 -7.69 0.09 13.43
CA THR A 116 -7.80 -1.35 13.75
C THR A 116 -6.75 -1.85 14.74
N GLY A 117 -5.77 -1.01 15.10
CA GLY A 117 -4.67 -1.42 15.98
C GLY A 117 -3.66 -2.37 15.32
N VAL A 118 -3.69 -2.53 13.99
CA VAL A 118 -2.74 -3.37 13.25
C VAL A 118 -1.31 -2.85 13.47
N ARG A 119 -0.42 -3.72 13.95
CA ARG A 119 1.00 -3.38 14.23
C ARG A 119 1.99 -4.00 13.26
N CYS A 120 1.53 -4.87 12.37
CA CYS A 120 2.38 -5.59 11.42
C CYS A 120 1.72 -5.64 10.04
N ARG A 121 2.50 -5.36 9.00
CA ARG A 121 2.10 -5.54 7.61
C ARG A 121 2.95 -6.66 7.01
N SER A 122 2.29 -7.66 6.42
CA SER A 122 2.93 -8.65 5.57
C SER A 122 2.71 -8.28 4.10
N GLY A 123 3.75 -8.43 3.27
CA GLY A 123 3.74 -8.16 1.83
C GLY A 123 4.78 -9.01 1.13
N ASP A 124 4.70 -9.12 -0.20
CA ASP A 124 5.71 -9.86 -0.97
C ASP A 124 7.08 -9.15 -0.87
N ARG A 125 8.18 -9.90 -1.04
CA ARG A 125 9.57 -9.43 -0.87
C ARG A 125 9.92 -8.26 -1.79
N THR A 126 9.11 -8.01 -2.81
CA THR A 126 9.21 -6.86 -3.72
C THR A 126 8.74 -5.54 -3.10
N SER A 127 7.81 -5.59 -2.14
CA SER A 127 7.14 -4.42 -1.57
C SER A 127 7.57 -4.07 -0.13
N GLY A 128 8.49 -4.85 0.46
CA GLY A 128 9.02 -4.60 1.80
C GLY A 128 10.48 -4.99 1.93
N GLU A 129 11.38 -3.99 1.91
CA GLU A 129 12.72 -4.15 2.49
C GLU A 129 12.54 -4.34 4.01
N THR A 130 12.98 -5.50 4.48
CA THR A 130 12.98 -5.95 5.87
C THR A 130 13.61 -4.91 6.79
N SER A 131 12.94 -4.60 7.91
CA SER A 131 13.62 -3.98 9.06
C SER A 131 14.76 -4.90 9.52
N PRO A 132 15.93 -4.34 9.90
CA PRO A 132 17.02 -5.16 10.43
C PRO A 132 16.56 -5.82 11.75
N PRO A 133 17.05 -7.04 12.07
CA PRO A 133 16.78 -7.66 13.35
C PRO A 133 17.33 -6.75 14.45
N GLY A 134 16.55 -6.59 15.52
CA GLY A 134 16.88 -5.75 16.66
C GLY A 134 18.30 -5.98 17.15
N SER A 135 19.00 -4.87 17.38
CA SER A 135 20.10 -4.82 18.32
C SER A 135 19.54 -4.41 19.67
N THR A 136 20.02 -5.13 20.68
CA THR A 136 19.69 -5.16 22.13
C THR A 136 18.37 -5.79 22.53
#